data_AF-A0A9N9GZ24-F1
#
_entry.id   AF-A0A9N9GZ24-F1
#
_cell.length_a   1.000
_cell.length_b   1.000
_cell.length_c   1.000
_cell.angle_alpha   90.00
_cell.angle_beta   90.00
_cell.angle_gamma   90.00
#
_symmetry.space_group_name_H-M   'P 1'
#
loop_
_entity.id
_entity.type
_entity.pdbx_description
1 polymer ?
#
loop_
_entity_poly.entity_id
_entity_poly.type
_entity_poly.pdbx_seq_one_letter_code
_entity_poly.pdbx_strand_id
1 'polypeptide(L)'
;LEQHEIALKVLINDLKDYRGAEIFCLQAGRVIGIRKGAPKKRASKKIDEKSLITKRRTLFLTLLKVYLEMDNRDEMVDIIIHLLNTQAVYLDIMEVLSLLPEYWSIEMLNNFLVRSLRQSYHNYREGQILKGLCRGENLMIKYELSQAYQDIGPIIITQNVVCASCKKHISGAEFMRQPNNDIIHVQCDFDKSNRDNSLEIVDSTTTTPSTSNIEESKAIPL
;
A
#
# COMPACT_ATOMS: atom_id res chain seq x y z
N LEU A 1 -17.64 2.31 -13.56
CA LEU A 1 -16.88 2.97 -14.65
C LEU A 1 -17.83 3.70 -15.60
N GLU A 2 -18.95 3.08 -15.97
CA GLU A 2 -20.01 3.68 -16.82
C GLU A 2 -20.40 5.12 -16.44
N GLN A 3 -20.64 5.39 -15.15
CA GLN A 3 -20.99 6.75 -14.69
C GLN A 3 -19.86 7.79 -14.91
N HIS A 4 -18.60 7.37 -14.84
CA HIS A 4 -17.47 8.28 -15.07
C HIS A 4 -17.26 8.54 -16.56
N GLU A 5 -17.48 7.54 -17.41
CA GLU A 5 -17.43 7.70 -18.86
C GLU A 5 -18.53 8.65 -19.36
N ILE A 6 -19.76 8.50 -18.86
CA ILE A 6 -20.87 9.41 -19.15
C ILE A 6 -20.52 10.83 -18.70
N ALA A 7 -19.99 11.00 -17.48
CA ALA A 7 -19.58 12.30 -16.97
C ALA A 7 -18.51 12.96 -17.85
N LEU A 8 -17.51 12.20 -18.30
CA LEU A 8 -16.48 12.69 -19.21
C LEU A 8 -17.08 13.08 -20.57
N LYS A 9 -17.96 12.25 -21.15
CA LYS A 9 -18.65 12.56 -22.41
C LYS A 9 -19.45 13.86 -22.31
N VAL A 10 -20.19 14.09 -21.22
CA VAL A 10 -20.92 15.35 -20.99
C VAL A 10 -19.98 16.55 -20.85
N LEU A 11 -18.90 16.43 -20.08
CA LEU A 11 -17.92 17.51 -19.91
C LEU A 11 -17.29 17.93 -21.24
N ILE A 12 -17.04 16.97 -22.13
CA ILE A 12 -16.29 17.18 -23.36
C ILE A 12 -17.21 17.59 -24.51
N ASN A 13 -18.31 16.86 -24.72
CA ASN A 13 -19.19 17.07 -25.86
C ASN A 13 -20.19 18.21 -25.62
N ASP A 14 -20.79 18.26 -24.43
CA ASP A 14 -21.87 19.22 -24.14
C ASP A 14 -21.32 20.55 -23.60
N LEU A 15 -20.31 20.47 -22.73
CA LEU A 15 -19.75 21.65 -22.02
C LEU A 15 -18.46 22.18 -22.64
N LYS A 16 -17.78 21.39 -23.49
CA LYS A 16 -16.44 21.69 -24.03
C LYS A 16 -15.42 22.10 -22.94
N ASP A 17 -15.57 21.56 -21.73
CA ASP A 17 -14.69 21.83 -20.59
C ASP A 17 -13.59 20.77 -20.48
N TYR A 18 -12.59 20.88 -21.35
CA TYR A 18 -11.44 19.97 -21.38
C TYR A 18 -10.64 20.02 -20.07
N ARG A 19 -10.48 21.23 -19.51
CA ARG A 19 -9.74 21.44 -18.27
C ARG A 19 -10.47 20.84 -17.06
N GLY A 20 -11.79 20.98 -17.02
CA GLY A 20 -12.65 20.33 -16.03
C GLY A 20 -12.55 18.80 -16.10
N ALA A 21 -12.50 18.23 -17.30
CA ALA A 21 -12.31 16.80 -17.50
C ALA A 21 -10.96 16.29 -16.97
N GLU A 22 -9.87 17.02 -17.19
CA GLU A 22 -8.56 16.68 -16.59
C GLU A 22 -8.60 16.75 -15.05
N ILE A 23 -9.20 17.81 -14.49
CA ILE A 23 -9.33 17.97 -13.04
C ILE A 23 -10.16 16.83 -12.44
N PHE A 24 -11.23 16.42 -13.12
CA PHE A 24 -12.06 15.29 -12.70
C PHE A 24 -11.25 13.99 -12.65
N CYS A 25 -10.39 13.75 -13.64
CA CYS A 25 -9.47 12.60 -13.67
C CYS A 25 -8.45 12.66 -12.53
N LEU A 26 -7.82 13.82 -12.30
CA LEU A 26 -6.88 14.04 -11.19
C LEU A 26 -7.52 13.79 -9.82
N GLN A 27 -8.78 14.17 -9.66
CA GLN A 27 -9.56 13.95 -8.45
C GLN A 27 -10.08 12.50 -8.31
N ALA A 28 -9.74 11.61 -9.25
CA ALA A 28 -10.22 10.23 -9.29
C ALA A 28 -11.76 10.13 -9.24
N GLY A 29 -12.45 11.04 -9.94
CA GLY A 29 -13.90 11.12 -10.00
C GLY A 29 -14.57 11.66 -8.73
N ARG A 30 -13.79 12.25 -7.80
CA ARG A 30 -14.33 12.91 -6.61
C ARG A 30 -14.71 14.34 -6.93
N VAL A 31 -15.99 14.66 -6.92
CA VAL A 31 -16.44 16.06 -7.01
C VAL A 31 -16.12 16.76 -5.69
N ILE A 32 -15.08 17.60 -5.67
CA ILE A 32 -14.84 18.55 -4.57
C ILE A 32 -15.84 19.70 -4.75
N GLY A 33 -17.09 19.47 -4.36
CA GLY A 33 -18.03 20.57 -4.20
C GLY A 33 -17.50 21.49 -3.10
N ILE A 34 -17.40 22.79 -3.39
CA ILE A 34 -17.32 23.84 -2.36
C ILE A 34 -18.65 23.80 -1.60
N ARG A 35 -18.78 22.86 -0.65
CA ARG A 35 -19.91 22.86 0.28
C ARG A 35 -19.66 24.00 1.26
N LYS A 36 -20.17 25.20 0.96
CA LYS A 36 -20.38 26.23 1.99
C LYS A 36 -21.39 25.66 2.99
N GLY A 37 -20.93 25.31 4.19
CA GLY A 37 -21.79 25.09 5.36
C GLY A 37 -22.24 23.66 5.68
N ALA A 38 -21.32 22.69 5.85
CA ALA A 38 -21.65 21.47 6.60
C ALA A 38 -20.45 20.96 7.43
N PRO A 39 -20.64 20.67 8.74
CA PRO A 39 -19.57 20.15 9.57
C PRO A 39 -19.31 18.69 9.17
N LYS A 40 -18.04 18.30 9.00
CA LYS A 40 -17.70 16.91 8.69
C LYS A 40 -16.66 16.38 9.66
N LYS A 41 -17.13 15.87 10.79
CA LYS A 41 -16.60 14.60 11.33
C LYS A 41 -16.93 13.51 10.32
N ARG A 42 -16.11 13.37 9.27
CA ARG A 42 -16.09 12.14 8.49
C ARG A 42 -14.90 11.36 8.99
N ALA A 43 -15.16 10.22 9.62
CA ALA A 43 -14.14 9.22 9.88
C ALA A 43 -13.32 9.06 8.59
N SER A 44 -12.05 9.44 8.65
CA SER A 44 -11.10 9.33 7.56
C SER A 44 -10.86 7.84 7.33
N LYS A 45 -11.73 7.19 6.55
CA LYS A 45 -11.45 5.87 5.99
C LYS A 45 -10.11 6.03 5.26
N LYS A 46 -9.03 5.41 5.77
CA LYS A 46 -7.73 5.36 5.08
C LYS A 46 -8.03 4.89 3.66
N ILE A 47 -7.93 5.79 2.70
CA ILE A 47 -8.14 5.43 1.31
C ILE A 47 -6.82 4.87 0.83
N ASP A 48 -6.86 3.64 0.33
CA ASP A 48 -5.68 3.00 -0.25
C ASP A 48 -5.19 3.82 -1.45
N GLU A 49 -4.02 4.43 -1.30
CA GLU A 49 -3.41 5.30 -2.31
C GLU A 49 -3.21 4.58 -3.64
N LYS A 50 -2.84 3.29 -3.59
CA LYS A 50 -2.74 2.41 -4.76
C LYS A 50 -4.07 2.32 -5.53
N SER A 51 -5.20 2.22 -4.83
CA SER A 51 -6.53 2.18 -5.45
C SER A 51 -6.87 3.50 -6.16
N LEU A 52 -6.46 4.64 -5.60
CA LEU A 52 -6.63 5.95 -6.24
C LEU A 52 -5.81 6.08 -7.52
N ILE A 53 -4.55 5.64 -7.48
CA ILE A 53 -3.68 5.68 -8.66
C ILE A 53 -4.28 4.84 -9.79
N THR A 54 -4.73 3.62 -9.51
CA THR A 54 -5.40 2.77 -10.52
C THR A 54 -6.62 3.47 -11.12
N LYS A 55 -7.46 4.11 -10.28
CA LYS A 55 -8.62 4.87 -10.77
C LYS A 55 -8.22 6.02 -11.69
N ARG A 56 -7.21 6.81 -11.32
CA ARG A 56 -6.70 7.90 -12.17
C ARG A 56 -6.24 7.37 -13.53
N ARG A 57 -5.47 6.27 -13.55
CA ARG A 57 -5.03 5.62 -14.81
C ARG A 57 -6.23 5.27 -15.69
N THR A 58 -7.24 4.60 -15.13
CA THR A 58 -8.44 4.24 -15.90
C THR A 58 -9.18 5.45 -16.44
N LEU A 59 -9.32 6.53 -15.65
CA LEU A 59 -10.02 7.74 -16.08
C LEU A 59 -9.26 8.49 -17.18
N PHE A 60 -7.94 8.61 -17.07
CA PHE A 60 -7.13 9.27 -18.11
C PHE A 60 -7.11 8.48 -19.42
N LEU A 61 -7.10 7.15 -19.37
CA LEU A 61 -7.23 6.32 -20.57
C LEU A 61 -8.62 6.46 -21.20
N THR A 62 -9.69 6.48 -20.39
CA THR A 62 -11.05 6.76 -20.89
C THR A 62 -11.13 8.15 -21.52
N LEU A 63 -10.54 9.17 -20.88
CA LEU A 63 -10.48 10.53 -21.40
C LEU A 63 -9.79 10.58 -22.77
N LEU A 64 -8.64 9.91 -22.90
CA LEU A 64 -7.90 9.82 -24.16
C LEU A 64 -8.75 9.18 -25.27
N LYS A 65 -9.46 8.09 -24.97
CA LYS A 65 -10.37 7.44 -25.93
C LYS A 65 -11.47 8.40 -26.40
N VAL A 66 -12.10 9.10 -25.47
CA VAL A 66 -13.16 10.06 -25.80
C VAL A 66 -12.61 11.20 -26.68
N TYR A 67 -11.40 11.71 -26.42
CA TYR A 67 -10.77 12.72 -27.28
C TYR A 67 -10.46 12.20 -28.69
N LEU A 68 -10.03 10.94 -28.83
CA LEU A 68 -9.73 10.34 -30.13
C LEU A 68 -10.99 10.05 -30.97
N GLU A 69 -12.14 9.85 -30.31
CA GLU A 69 -13.43 9.61 -30.96
C GLU A 69 -14.10 10.89 -31.49
N MET A 70 -13.57 12.08 -31.20
CA MET A 70 -14.18 13.35 -31.61
C MET A 70 -13.95 13.67 -33.11
N ASP A 71 -14.98 14.26 -33.74
CA ASP A 71 -14.96 14.61 -35.18
C ASP A 71 -14.01 15.78 -35.53
N ASN A 72 -13.73 16.70 -34.59
CA ASN A 72 -12.81 17.83 -34.80
C ASN A 72 -11.34 17.42 -34.64
N ARG A 73 -10.86 16.59 -35.57
CA ARG A 73 -9.57 15.89 -35.45
C ARG A 73 -8.38 16.84 -35.30
N ASP A 74 -8.32 17.93 -36.05
CA ASP A 74 -7.15 18.83 -36.07
C ASP A 74 -7.00 19.65 -34.78
N GLU A 75 -8.10 20.21 -34.25
CA GLU A 75 -8.08 20.96 -32.98
C GLU A 75 -7.81 20.05 -31.77
N MET A 76 -8.22 18.78 -31.86
CA MET A 76 -8.02 17.81 -30.78
C MET A 76 -6.58 17.29 -30.71
N VAL A 77 -5.81 17.37 -31.80
CA VAL A 77 -4.41 16.89 -31.79
C VAL A 77 -3.60 17.61 -30.71
N ASP A 78 -3.67 18.94 -30.65
CA ASP A 78 -2.91 19.73 -29.68
C ASP A 78 -3.33 19.43 -28.23
N ILE A 79 -4.64 19.26 -28.00
CA ILE A 79 -5.20 18.92 -26.69
C ILE A 79 -4.73 17.52 -26.26
N ILE A 80 -4.76 16.54 -27.16
CA ILE A 80 -4.30 15.18 -26.86
C ILE A 80 -2.79 15.18 -26.61
N ILE A 81 -1.99 15.84 -27.43
CA ILE A 81 -0.52 15.94 -27.22
C ILE A 81 -0.23 16.59 -25.87
N HIS A 82 -0.94 17.67 -25.51
CA HIS A 82 -0.83 18.29 -24.20
C HIS A 82 -1.17 17.31 -23.08
N LEU A 83 -2.27 16.57 -23.19
CA LEU A 83 -2.70 15.55 -22.23
C LEU A 83 -1.62 14.46 -22.05
N LEU A 84 -1.10 13.92 -23.15
CA LEU A 84 -0.05 12.90 -23.14
C LEU A 84 1.20 13.41 -22.41
N ASN A 85 1.64 14.63 -22.72
CA ASN A 85 2.84 15.21 -22.13
C ASN A 85 2.69 15.53 -20.63
N THR A 86 1.52 16.04 -20.22
CA THR A 86 1.28 16.46 -18.83
C THR A 86 0.91 15.30 -17.92
N GLN A 87 0.16 14.33 -18.41
CA GLN A 87 -0.40 13.23 -17.62
C GLN A 87 0.28 11.87 -17.88
N ALA A 88 1.46 11.88 -18.49
CA ALA A 88 2.28 10.69 -18.80
C ALA A 88 2.42 9.69 -17.63
N VAL A 89 2.45 10.18 -16.38
CA VAL A 89 2.57 9.34 -15.17
C VAL A 89 1.42 8.34 -15.03
N TYR A 90 0.23 8.71 -15.50
CA TYR A 90 -0.98 7.88 -15.39
C TYR A 90 -1.28 7.06 -16.65
N LEU A 91 -0.47 7.20 -17.70
CA LEU A 91 -0.68 6.56 -18.99
C LEU A 91 0.36 5.47 -19.22
N ASP A 92 -0.09 4.27 -19.59
CA ASP A 92 0.83 3.23 -20.04
C ASP A 92 1.24 3.48 -21.49
N ILE A 93 2.54 3.40 -21.79
CA ILE A 93 3.07 3.61 -23.14
C ILE A 93 2.44 2.61 -24.12
N MET A 94 2.32 1.34 -23.72
CA MET A 94 1.84 0.29 -24.62
C MET A 94 0.34 0.44 -24.90
N GLU A 95 -0.44 0.84 -23.89
CA GLU A 95 -1.88 1.08 -24.05
C GLU A 95 -2.14 2.37 -24.83
N VAL A 96 -1.34 3.41 -24.65
CA VAL A 96 -1.48 4.65 -25.45
C VAL A 96 -1.14 4.37 -26.91
N LEU A 97 -0.01 3.72 -27.19
CA LEU A 97 0.41 3.44 -28.56
C LEU A 97 -0.57 2.56 -29.34
N SER A 98 -1.30 1.66 -28.67
CA SER A 98 -2.33 0.84 -29.32
C SER A 98 -3.63 1.59 -29.60
N LEU A 99 -3.86 2.73 -28.93
CA LEU A 99 -5.03 3.58 -29.14
C LEU A 99 -4.78 4.70 -30.15
N LEU A 100 -3.53 5.12 -30.33
CA LEU A 100 -3.19 6.24 -31.20
C LEU A 100 -3.37 5.88 -32.69
N PRO A 101 -3.79 6.85 -33.53
CA PRO A 101 -3.90 6.60 -34.96
C PRO A 101 -2.54 6.42 -35.64
N GLU A 102 -2.45 5.51 -36.62
CA GLU A 102 -1.19 5.18 -37.31
C GLU A 102 -0.60 6.33 -38.14
N TYR A 103 -1.41 7.32 -38.52
CA TYR A 103 -0.95 8.47 -39.31
C TYR A 103 -0.21 9.54 -38.49
N TRP A 104 -0.16 9.40 -37.16
CA TRP A 104 0.56 10.35 -36.30
C TRP A 104 2.07 10.16 -36.42
N SER A 105 2.78 11.26 -36.60
CA SER A 105 4.25 11.21 -36.65
C SER A 105 4.84 10.93 -35.27
N ILE A 106 5.94 10.18 -35.25
CA ILE A 106 6.70 9.91 -34.02
C ILE A 106 7.24 11.21 -33.40
N GLU A 107 7.54 12.21 -34.23
CA GLU A 107 8.03 13.52 -33.79
C GLU A 107 7.05 14.22 -32.84
N MET A 108 5.74 14.17 -33.14
CA MET A 108 4.68 14.73 -32.29
C MET A 108 4.62 14.05 -30.91
N LEU A 109 4.96 12.77 -30.85
CA LEU A 109 4.94 11.95 -29.65
C LEU A 109 6.27 11.94 -28.89
N ASN A 110 7.33 12.56 -29.43
CA ASN A 110 8.68 12.46 -28.90
C ASN A 110 8.77 12.84 -27.41
N ASN A 111 8.17 13.97 -27.02
CA ASN A 111 8.15 14.43 -25.63
C ASN A 111 7.49 13.42 -24.69
N PHE A 112 6.35 12.87 -25.09
CA PHE A 112 5.64 11.84 -24.33
C PHE A 112 6.48 10.57 -24.21
N LEU A 113 7.01 10.05 -25.34
CA LEU A 113 7.78 8.81 -25.37
C LEU A 113 9.05 8.92 -24.53
N VAL A 114 9.84 9.99 -24.70
CA VAL A 114 11.06 10.21 -23.94
C VAL A 114 10.75 10.30 -22.44
N ARG A 115 9.70 11.03 -22.06
CA ARG A 115 9.31 11.18 -20.65
C ARG A 115 8.87 9.84 -20.05
N SER A 116 7.99 9.12 -20.74
CA SER A 116 7.44 7.86 -20.25
C SER A 116 8.49 6.76 -20.18
N LEU A 117 9.38 6.66 -21.17
CA LEU A 117 10.48 5.69 -21.16
C LEU A 117 11.48 5.99 -20.03
N ARG A 118 11.85 7.26 -19.83
CA ARG A 118 12.71 7.65 -18.69
C ARG A 118 12.07 7.30 -17.36
N GLN A 119 10.76 7.55 -17.21
CA GLN A 119 10.04 7.20 -15.98
C GLN A 119 10.00 5.68 -15.77
N SER A 120 9.72 4.90 -16.81
CA SER A 120 9.71 3.43 -16.74
C SER A 120 11.08 2.88 -16.32
N TYR A 121 12.15 3.40 -16.95
CA TYR A 121 13.52 3.00 -16.62
C TYR A 121 13.92 3.42 -15.20
N HIS A 122 13.50 4.60 -14.75
CA HIS A 122 13.71 5.06 -13.39
C HIS A 122 13.04 4.13 -12.37
N ASN A 123 11.74 3.83 -12.56
CA ASN A 123 10.99 2.91 -11.70
C ASN A 123 11.63 1.52 -11.67
N TYR A 124 12.12 1.03 -12.81
CA TYR A 124 12.83 -0.25 -12.89
C TYR A 124 14.10 -0.23 -12.05
N ARG A 125 14.93 0.81 -12.17
CA ARG A 125 16.18 0.95 -11.41
C ARG A 125 15.92 1.10 -9.91
N GLU A 126 14.96 1.92 -9.53
CA GLU A 126 14.52 2.06 -8.14
C GLU A 126 14.06 0.71 -7.57
N GLY A 127 13.27 -0.03 -8.34
CA GLY A 127 12.84 -1.38 -7.97
C GLY A 127 14.01 -2.37 -7.79
N GLN A 128 15.05 -2.29 -8.62
CA GLN A 128 16.26 -3.11 -8.42
C GLN A 128 17.03 -2.73 -7.15
N ILE A 129 17.12 -1.44 -6.84
CA ILE A 129 17.77 -0.95 -5.62
C ILE A 129 17.01 -1.46 -4.40
N LEU A 130 15.69 -1.24 -4.34
CA LEU A 130 14.84 -1.71 -3.25
C LEU A 130 14.93 -3.23 -3.08
N LYS A 131 14.88 -4.00 -4.17
CA LYS A 131 15.06 -5.45 -4.16
C LYS A 131 16.43 -5.86 -3.62
N GLY A 132 17.48 -5.13 -3.96
CA GLY A 132 18.83 -5.35 -3.44
C GLY A 132 18.92 -5.11 -1.93
N LEU A 133 18.36 -4.00 -1.45
CA LEU A 133 18.30 -3.67 -0.03
C LEU A 133 17.53 -4.72 0.77
N CYS A 134 16.32 -5.09 0.32
CA CYS A 134 15.54 -6.13 0.98
C CYS A 134 16.26 -7.49 0.98
N ARG A 135 17.03 -7.81 -0.06
CA ARG A 135 17.84 -9.05 -0.09
C ARG A 135 18.97 -9.01 0.93
N GLY A 136 19.66 -7.88 1.08
CA GLY A 136 20.72 -7.69 2.06
C GLY A 136 20.20 -7.81 3.49
N GLU A 137 19.11 -7.11 3.80
CA GLU A 137 18.44 -7.18 5.12
C GLU A 137 17.96 -8.60 5.43
N ASN A 138 17.28 -9.25 4.48
CA ASN A 138 16.86 -10.65 4.65
C ASN A 138 18.03 -11.60 4.88
N LEU A 139 19.20 -11.35 4.27
CA LEU A 139 20.38 -12.16 4.47
C LEU A 139 20.96 -11.96 5.89
N MET A 140 21.04 -10.71 6.35
CA MET A 140 21.53 -10.37 7.68
C MET A 140 20.66 -10.99 8.78
N ILE A 141 19.33 -10.82 8.70
CA ILE A 141 18.39 -11.39 9.67
C ILE A 141 18.45 -12.92 9.66
N LYS A 142 18.54 -13.55 8.48
CA LYS A 142 18.68 -15.01 8.38
C LYS A 142 19.98 -15.51 8.99
N TYR A 143 21.06 -14.75 8.85
CA TYR A 143 22.35 -15.08 9.45
C TYR A 143 22.28 -14.99 10.97
N GLU A 144 21.78 -13.89 11.53
CA GLU A 144 21.58 -13.74 12.98
C GLU A 144 20.67 -14.84 13.54
N LEU A 145 19.57 -15.16 12.85
CA LEU A 145 18.68 -16.24 13.25
C LEU A 145 19.39 -17.60 13.24
N SER A 146 20.22 -17.86 12.22
CA SER A 146 21.02 -19.08 12.14
C SER A 146 22.04 -19.17 13.28
N GLN A 147 22.70 -18.07 13.64
CA GLN A 147 23.62 -18.02 14.78
C GLN A 147 22.88 -18.30 16.08
N ALA A 148 21.74 -17.64 16.31
CA ALA A 148 20.91 -17.87 17.48
C ALA A 148 20.48 -19.34 17.60
N TYR A 149 20.10 -19.99 16.49
CA TYR A 149 19.79 -21.42 16.50
C TYR A 149 21.00 -22.31 16.78
N GLN A 150 22.20 -21.94 16.34
CA GLN A 150 23.43 -22.67 16.67
C GLN A 150 23.78 -22.53 18.15
N ASP A 151 23.68 -21.33 18.72
CA ASP A 151 23.95 -21.05 20.14
C ASP A 151 22.94 -21.75 21.06
N ILE A 152 21.66 -21.78 20.66
CA ILE A 152 20.61 -22.50 21.37
C ILE A 152 20.84 -24.02 21.32
N GLY A 153 21.31 -24.53 20.18
CA GLY A 153 21.51 -25.95 19.94
C GLY A 153 20.21 -26.75 19.73
N PRO A 154 20.31 -28.00 19.24
CA PRO A 154 19.16 -28.86 19.04
C PRO A 154 18.63 -29.40 20.37
N ILE A 155 17.31 -29.57 20.47
CA ILE A 155 16.67 -30.25 21.60
C ILE A 155 16.38 -31.69 21.19
N ILE A 156 16.87 -32.65 21.97
CA ILE A 156 16.60 -34.06 21.75
C ILE A 156 15.42 -34.46 22.62
N ILE A 157 14.30 -34.78 21.98
CA ILE A 157 13.12 -35.30 22.68
C ILE A 157 13.17 -36.81 22.68
N THR A 158 13.26 -37.36 23.89
CA THR A 158 13.13 -38.79 24.15
C THR A 158 11.73 -39.09 24.68
N GLN A 159 11.36 -40.38 24.75
CA GLN A 159 10.05 -40.81 25.27
C GLN A 159 9.79 -40.39 26.73
N ASN A 160 10.83 -39.98 27.47
CA ASN A 160 10.74 -39.59 28.88
C ASN A 160 10.56 -38.08 29.10
N VAL A 161 10.53 -37.27 28.05
CA VAL A 161 10.34 -35.82 28.18
C VAL A 161 8.87 -35.53 28.51
N VAL A 162 8.65 -34.74 29.56
CA VAL A 162 7.32 -34.36 30.04
C VAL A 162 7.10 -32.85 29.91
N CYS A 163 5.86 -32.46 29.65
CA CYS A 163 5.46 -31.05 29.61
C CYS A 163 5.58 -30.40 31.00
N ALA A 164 6.22 -29.23 31.09
CA ALA A 164 6.39 -28.52 32.36
C ALA A 164 5.05 -28.09 33.00
N SER A 165 4.02 -27.80 32.20
CA SER A 165 2.70 -27.35 32.66
C SER A 165 1.77 -28.49 33.10
N CYS A 166 1.61 -29.54 32.28
CA CYS A 166 0.63 -30.61 32.55
C CYS A 166 1.24 -31.93 33.03
N LYS A 167 2.58 -32.03 33.07
CA LYS A 167 3.36 -33.20 33.49
C LYS A 167 3.09 -34.48 32.69
N LYS A 168 2.40 -34.41 31.54
CA LYS A 168 2.22 -35.52 30.61
C LYS A 168 3.41 -35.64 29.66
N HIS A 169 3.69 -36.86 29.18
CA HIS A 169 4.72 -37.12 28.18
C HIS A 169 4.43 -36.37 26.88
N ILE A 170 5.49 -35.88 26.25
CA ILE A 170 5.44 -35.22 24.95
C ILE A 170 5.61 -36.30 23.88
N SER A 171 4.47 -36.72 23.33
CA SER A 171 4.39 -37.77 22.32
C SER A 171 3.93 -37.17 20.99
N GLY A 172 4.84 -36.55 20.23
CA GLY A 172 4.54 -35.95 18.92
C GLY A 172 5.32 -34.68 18.61
N ALA A 173 4.94 -33.99 17.53
CA ALA A 173 5.59 -32.75 17.05
C ALA A 173 5.01 -31.45 17.67
N GLU A 174 4.03 -31.56 18.57
CA GLU A 174 3.26 -30.43 19.10
C GLU A 174 3.80 -29.93 20.45
N PHE A 175 5.03 -29.43 20.46
CA PHE A 175 5.67 -28.87 21.63
C PHE A 175 6.40 -27.56 21.33
N MET A 176 6.68 -26.79 22.37
CA MET A 176 7.43 -25.54 22.31
C MET A 176 8.45 -25.50 23.47
N ARG A 177 9.61 -24.92 23.21
CA ARG A 177 10.61 -24.60 24.23
C ARG A 177 10.44 -23.15 24.67
N GLN A 178 10.22 -22.94 25.97
CA GLN A 178 10.14 -21.61 26.56
C GLN A 178 11.54 -21.00 26.76
N PRO A 179 11.65 -19.66 26.95
CA PRO A 179 12.93 -18.99 27.17
C PRO A 179 13.71 -19.52 28.39
N ASN A 180 13.02 -20.07 29.38
CA ASN A 180 13.60 -20.71 30.57
C ASN A 180 14.09 -22.15 30.32
N ASN A 181 14.10 -22.61 29.06
CA ASN A 181 14.50 -23.95 28.62
C ASN A 181 13.48 -25.08 28.94
N ASP A 182 12.30 -24.75 29.48
CA ASP A 182 11.25 -25.75 29.72
C ASP A 182 10.55 -26.13 28.41
N ILE A 183 10.15 -27.40 28.30
CA ILE A 183 9.39 -27.91 27.17
C ILE A 183 7.93 -28.06 27.58
N ILE A 184 7.03 -27.50 26.78
CA ILE A 184 5.59 -27.54 27.00
C ILE A 184 4.85 -27.95 25.73
N HIS A 185 3.64 -28.47 25.87
CA HIS A 185 2.75 -28.61 24.71
C HIS A 185 2.32 -27.23 24.21
N VAL A 186 2.17 -27.08 22.89
CA VAL A 186 1.67 -25.84 22.27
C VAL A 186 0.31 -25.44 22.87
N GLN A 187 -0.60 -26.41 23.06
CA GLN A 187 -1.91 -26.15 23.67
C GLN A 187 -1.81 -25.72 25.14
N CYS A 188 -0.84 -26.25 25.90
CA CYS A 188 -0.65 -25.86 27.29
C CYS A 188 -0.15 -24.41 27.42
N ASP A 189 0.54 -23.88 26.41
CA ASP A 189 0.95 -22.47 26.35
C ASP A 189 -0.28 -21.57 26.10
N PHE A 190 -1.10 -21.92 25.10
CA PHE A 190 -2.33 -21.20 24.79
C PHE A 190 -3.31 -21.16 25.97
N ASP A 191 -3.49 -22.29 26.66
CA ASP A 191 -4.36 -22.36 27.83
C ASP A 191 -3.82 -21.55 29.01
N LYS A 192 -2.49 -21.39 29.13
CA LYS A 192 -1.85 -20.55 30.14
C LYS A 192 -2.03 -19.07 29.82
N SER A 193 -1.76 -18.64 28.59
CA SER A 193 -1.94 -17.24 28.18
C SER A 193 -3.38 -16.76 28.31
N ASN A 194 -4.35 -17.65 28.09
CA ASN A 194 -5.77 -17.31 28.24
C ASN A 194 -6.19 -17.15 29.71
N ARG A 195 -5.56 -17.91 30.62
CA ARG A 195 -5.75 -17.76 32.07
C ARG A 195 -5.07 -16.50 32.61
N ASP A 196 -3.87 -16.18 32.15
CA ASP A 196 -3.15 -14.96 32.54
C ASP A 196 -3.91 -13.71 32.07
N ASN A 197 -4.42 -13.69 30.82
CA ASN A 197 -5.32 -12.62 30.35
C ASN A 197 -6.64 -12.52 31.12
N SER A 198 -7.14 -13.62 31.69
CA SER A 198 -8.36 -13.61 32.51
C SER A 198 -8.11 -13.06 33.92
N LEU A 199 -6.87 -13.13 34.42
CA LEU A 199 -6.46 -12.60 35.71
C LEU A 199 -6.08 -11.10 35.63
N GLU A 200 -5.66 -10.59 34.48
CA GLU A 200 -5.42 -9.14 34.30
C GLU A 200 -6.71 -8.31 34.21
N ILE A 201 -7.86 -8.92 33.89
CA ILE A 201 -9.15 -8.21 33.76
C ILE A 201 -9.82 -7.97 35.13
N VAL A 202 -9.41 -8.66 36.20
CA VAL A 202 -10.06 -8.55 37.52
C VAL A 202 -9.47 -7.48 38.46
N ASP A 203 -8.30 -6.90 38.16
CA ASP A 203 -7.64 -5.92 39.05
C ASP A 203 -7.88 -4.44 38.68
N SER A 204 -8.74 -4.13 37.70
CA SER A 204 -8.97 -2.75 37.24
C SER A 204 -10.15 -2.01 37.88
N THR A 205 -10.61 -2.38 39.09
CA THR A 205 -11.68 -1.64 39.79
C THR A 205 -11.39 -1.36 41.26
N THR A 206 -10.41 -0.49 41.54
CA THR A 206 -10.40 0.50 42.65
C THR A 206 -9.06 1.23 42.56
N THR A 207 -8.96 2.53 42.25
CA THR A 207 -9.16 3.65 43.18
C THR A 207 -8.99 4.96 42.39
N THR A 208 -9.77 5.99 42.72
CA THR A 208 -9.83 7.31 42.05
C THR A 208 -8.75 8.29 42.57
N PRO A 209 -8.67 9.58 42.15
CA PRO A 209 -7.44 10.20 41.68
C PRO A 209 -6.79 11.11 42.73
N SER A 210 -5.48 11.33 42.66
CA SER A 210 -4.84 12.45 43.33
C SER A 210 -3.68 13.01 42.51
N THR A 211 -3.50 14.30 42.69
CA THR A 211 -2.98 15.28 41.74
C THR A 211 -1.48 15.56 41.88
N SER A 212 -0.91 16.11 40.80
CA SER A 212 0.13 17.15 40.72
C SER A 212 1.62 16.77 40.61
N ASN A 213 2.27 17.55 39.72
CA ASN A 213 3.69 17.93 39.58
C ASN A 213 4.58 16.97 38.76
N ILE A 214 4.91 17.30 37.50
CA ILE A 214 5.92 18.24 36.95
C ILE A 214 7.37 17.75 37.20
N GLU A 215 8.13 17.72 36.09
CA GLU A 215 9.59 17.75 35.87
C GLU A 215 10.14 16.49 35.18
N GLU A 216 10.33 16.52 33.85
CA GLU A 216 11.48 17.04 33.08
C GLU A 216 12.68 16.07 32.99
N SER A 217 12.93 15.64 31.74
CA SER A 217 14.25 15.59 31.09
C SER A 217 15.11 14.31 31.11
N LYS A 218 15.72 14.13 29.92
CA LYS A 218 16.92 13.36 29.54
C LYS A 218 16.77 11.84 29.38
N ALA A 219 16.82 11.30 28.16
CA ALA A 219 17.87 11.31 27.12
C ALA A 219 18.71 10.03 27.17
N ILE A 220 18.82 9.47 25.96
CA ILE A 220 19.69 8.39 25.47
C ILE A 220 21.14 8.61 25.95
N PRO A 221 21.89 7.53 26.22
CA PRO A 221 23.04 7.21 25.34
C PRO A 221 23.06 5.71 24.98
N LEU A 222 23.18 5.37 23.70
CA LEU A 222 24.41 4.90 23.03
C LEU A 222 24.89 3.54 23.56
#